data_AF-A0A927K157-F1
#
_entry.id   AF-A0A927K157-F1
#
_cell.length_a   1.000
_cell.length_b   1.000
_cell.length_c   1.000
_cell.angle_alpha   90.00
_cell.angle_beta   90.00
_cell.angle_gamma   90.00
#
_symmetry.space_group_name_H-M   'P 1'
#
loop_
_entity.id
_entity.type
_entity.pdbx_description
1 polymer ?
#
loop_
_entity_poly.entity_id
_entity_poly.type
_entity_poly.pdbx_seq_one_letter_code
_entity_poly.pdbx_strand_id
1 'polypeptide(L)' 'GATLGELISLTGWLPHTTRAALTGLRKKGHAIVRDTRDGATCYRIDAGAVA' A
#
# COMPACT_ATOMS: atom_id res chain seq x y z
N GLY A 1 6.06 -3.97 5.18
CA GLY A 1 4.96 -3.71 4.23
C GLY A 1 3.74 -4.43 4.72
N ALA A 2 2.55 -3.91 4.43
CA ALA A 2 1.27 -4.52 4.76
C ALA A 2 0.67 -5.17 3.51
N THR A 3 0.09 -6.35 3.65
CA THR A 3 -0.70 -7.00 2.60
C THR A 3 -1.98 -6.23 2.33
N LEU A 4 -2.59 -6.46 1.16
CA LEU A 4 -3.90 -5.88 0.86
C LEU A 4 -4.96 -6.28 1.90
N GLY A 5 -4.91 -7.52 2.40
CA GLY A 5 -5.82 -8.02 3.43
C GLY A 5 -5.65 -7.26 4.75
N GLU A 6 -4.43 -7.08 5.23
CA GLU A 6 -4.16 -6.29 6.44
C GLU A 6 -4.61 -4.84 6.29
N LEU A 7 -4.38 -4.22 5.12
CA LEU A 7 -4.86 -2.86 4.86
C LEU A 7 -6.38 -2.78 4.91
N ILE A 8 -7.09 -3.76 4.33
CA ILE A 8 -8.55 -3.85 4.39
C ILE A 8 -9.03 -4.03 5.83
N SER A 9 -8.45 -4.97 6.58
CA SER A 9 -8.84 -5.26 7.96
C SER A 9 -8.61 -4.08 8.91
N LEU A 10 -7.51 -3.33 8.73
CA LEU A 10 -7.19 -2.18 9.57
C LEU A 10 -8.02 -0.93 9.24
N THR A 11 -8.35 -0.72 7.96
CA THR A 11 -9.07 0.48 7.51
C THR A 11 -10.57 0.29 7.39
N GLY A 12 -11.04 -0.95 7.31
CA GLY A 12 -12.42 -1.30 6.96
C GLY A 12 -12.79 -1.01 5.50
N TRP A 13 -11.81 -0.74 4.64
CA TRP A 13 -12.07 -0.40 3.23
C TRP A 13 -12.31 -1.61 2.35
N LEU A 14 -13.09 -1.43 1.29
CA LEU A 14 -13.23 -2.42 0.23
C LEU A 14 -11.90 -2.60 -0.54
N PRO A 15 -11.70 -3.75 -1.23
CA PRO A 15 -10.48 -4.00 -2.00
C PRO A 15 -10.19 -2.94 -3.08
N HIS A 16 -11.22 -2.42 -3.74
CA HIS A 16 -11.06 -1.39 -4.76
C HIS A 16 -10.72 -0.02 -4.15
N THR A 17 -11.29 0.33 -2.99
CA THR A 17 -10.96 1.55 -2.25
C THR A 17 -9.53 1.54 -1.76
N THR A 18 -9.07 0.40 -1.23
CA THR A 18 -7.68 0.22 -0.81
C THR A 18 -6.71 0.42 -1.97
N ARG A 19 -7.02 -0.16 -3.14
CA ARG A 19 -6.22 0.08 -4.37
C ARG A 19 -6.25 1.54 -4.82
N ALA A 20 -7.40 2.20 -4.74
CA ALA A 20 -7.53 3.61 -5.07
C ALA A 20 -6.67 4.48 -4.14
N ALA A 21 -6.67 4.20 -2.83
CA ALA A 21 -5.84 4.90 -1.84
C ALA A 21 -4.34 4.70 -2.10
N LEU A 22 -3.89 3.46 -2.36
CA LEU A 22 -2.50 3.17 -2.75
C LEU A 22 -2.11 3.92 -4.04
N THR A 23 -3.02 3.98 -5.01
CA THR A 23 -2.76 4.70 -6.27
C THR A 23 -2.71 6.22 -6.05
N GLY A 24 -3.58 6.75 -5.19
CA GLY A 24 -3.57 8.16 -4.78
C GLY A 24 -2.28 8.55 -4.05
N LEU A 25 -1.78 7.68 -3.15
CA LEU A 25 -0.50 7.89 -2.46
C LEU A 25 0.68 7.92 -3.45
N ARG A 26 0.70 7.04 -4.46
CA ARG A 26 1.69 7.10 -5.55
C ARG A 26 1.65 8.42 -6.31
N LYS A 27 0.44 8.89 -6.66
CA LYS A 27 0.26 10.19 -7.34
C LYS A 27 0.71 11.37 -6.50
N LYS A 28 0.58 11.29 -5.17
CA LYS A 28 1.07 12.30 -4.21
C LYS A 28 2.60 12.30 -4.04
N GLY A 29 3.33 11.43 -4.74
CA GLY A 29 4.78 11.33 -4.65
C GLY A 29 5.27 10.35 -3.58
N HIS A 30 4.39 9.60 -2.91
CA HIS A 30 4.84 8.55 -1.99
C HIS A 30 5.37 7.34 -2.78
N ALA A 31 6.61 6.97 -2.49
CA ALA A 31 7.25 5.79 -3.06
C ALA A 31 6.63 4.52 -2.44
N ILE A 32 5.57 4.00 -3.07
CA ILE A 32 4.99 2.72 -2.66
C ILE A 32 5.75 1.60 -3.35
N VAL A 33 6.52 0.87 -2.56
CA VAL A 33 7.23 -0.33 -2.97
C VAL A 33 6.31 -1.53 -2.78
N ARG A 34 6.23 -2.33 -3.84
CA ARG A 34 5.55 -3.62 -3.80
C ARG A 34 6.61 -4.67 -3.49
N ASP A 35 6.36 -5.44 -2.46
CA ASP A 35 7.24 -6.50 -1.99
C ASP A 35 6.45 -7.80 -1.89
N THR A 36 7.14 -8.93 -1.77
CA THR A 36 6.52 -10.22 -1.55
C THR A 36 6.99 -10.75 -0.21
N ARG A 37 6.05 -10.95 0.70
CA ARG A 37 6.31 -11.51 2.02
C ARG A 37 5.48 -12.76 2.20
N ASP A 38 6.13 -13.88 2.53
CA ASP A 38 5.46 -15.15 2.82
C ASP A 38 4.48 -15.58 1.70
N GLY A 39 4.86 -15.32 0.44
CA GLY A 39 4.03 -15.60 -0.74
C GLY A 39 2.88 -14.60 -0.99
N ALA A 40 2.65 -13.66 -0.09
CA ALA A 40 1.65 -12.60 -0.23
C ALA A 40 2.27 -11.31 -0.78
N THR A 41 1.50 -10.59 -1.59
CA THR A 41 1.90 -9.26 -2.06
C THR A 41 1.71 -8.25 -0.94
N CYS A 42 2.80 -7.60 -0.53
CA CYS A 42 2.83 -6.53 0.45
C CYS A 42 3.11 -5.18 -0.22
N TYR A 43 2.57 -4.13 0.38
CA TYR A 43 2.81 -2.74 0.01
C TYR A 43 3.48 -2.04 1.18
N ARG A 44 4.59 -1.35 0.95
CA ARG A 44 5.21 -0.47 1.95
C ARG A 44 5.40 0.90 1.33
N ILE A 45 5.30 1.94 2.15
CA ILE A 45 5.81 3.27 1.80
C ILE A 45 7.30 3.25 2.14
N ASP A 46 8.14 3.51 1.14
CA ASP A 46 9.56 3.73 1.35
C ASP A 46 9.75 5.15 1.91
N ALA A 47 10.47 5.24 3.03
CA ALA A 47 10.72 6.51 3.71
C ALA A 47 11.64 7.45 2.90
N GLY A 48 12.15 7.01 1.74
CA GLY A 48 12.88 7.84 0.77
C GLY A 48 12.02 8.79 -0.06
N ALA A 49 10.74 8.99 0.27
CA ALA A 49 9.91 10.02 -0.35
C ALA A 49 9.95 11.33 0.44
N VAL A 50 11.08 12.03 0.38
CA VAL A 50 11.15 13.48 0.63
C VAL A 50 12.13 14.09 -0.38
N ALA A 51 11.58 14.77 -1.39
CA ALA A 51 12.06 16.02 -2.00
C ALA A 51 10.97 16.58 -2.90
#